data_AF-A0A8J3HEC5-F1
#
_entry.id   AF-A0A8J3HEC5-F1
#
_cell.length_a   1.000
_cell.length_b   1.000
_cell.length_c   1.000
_cell.angle_alpha   90.00
_cell.angle_beta   90.00
_cell.angle_gamma   90.00
#
_symmetry.space_group_name_H-M   'P 1'
#
loop_
_entity.id
_entity.type
_entity.pdbx_description
1 polymer ?
#
loop_
_entity_poly.entity_id
_entity_poly.type
_entity_poly.pdbx_seq_one_letter_code
_entity_poly.pdbx_strand_id
1 'polypeptide(L)'
;MRGIGKRRLMVLVAVLVLGGCAAGETGGGGLVTPASPVLPSPNPSALPVGDTIRTGVMNAGRELVLYFWGSGRPYLDEFWYGPDGPAAVDYRVTFAGGDGRLFLDLREMTVGQGTLIDFGAVRGPLDRLVCAAADGATAASFAPWSADPTVYVFWLVRRGSPLPEPTPVGEGRWEPLSDEHYPLCTAYGGDGRELGSSRLKPPGAEQKGG
;
A
#
# COMPACT_ATOMS: atom_id res chain seq x y z
N MET A 1 -68.66 5.60 35.84
CA MET A 1 -68.63 4.35 35.06
C MET A 1 -67.28 4.23 34.34
N ARG A 2 -66.60 3.12 34.62
CA ARG A 2 -65.37 2.51 34.06
C ARG A 2 -64.57 3.27 32.99
N GLY A 3 -63.34 3.66 33.36
CA GLY A 3 -62.27 4.03 32.44
C GLY A 3 -61.58 2.80 31.84
N ILE A 4 -61.20 2.90 30.56
CA ILE A 4 -60.44 1.89 29.83
C ILE A 4 -59.08 2.51 29.46
N GLY A 5 -58.07 2.24 30.28
CA GLY A 5 -56.69 2.61 30.01
C GLY A 5 -56.10 1.68 28.96
N LYS A 6 -55.78 2.23 27.78
CA LYS A 6 -55.05 1.52 26.72
C LYS A 6 -53.59 1.33 27.15
N ARG A 7 -53.23 0.13 27.60
CA ARG A 7 -51.83 -0.29 27.74
C ARG A 7 -51.26 -0.54 26.35
N ARG A 8 -50.30 0.28 25.91
CA ARG A 8 -49.51 0.02 24.70
C ARG A 8 -48.46 -1.03 25.05
N LEU A 9 -48.61 -2.22 24.46
CA LEU A 9 -47.64 -3.29 24.51
C LEU A 9 -46.46 -2.89 23.60
N MET A 10 -45.32 -2.59 24.19
CA MET A 10 -44.08 -2.29 23.48
C MET A 10 -43.41 -3.62 23.16
N VAL A 11 -43.56 -4.09 21.92
CA VAL A 11 -42.87 -5.29 21.43
C VAL A 11 -41.43 -4.89 21.14
N LEU A 12 -40.52 -5.32 22.02
CA LEU A 12 -39.08 -5.22 21.81
C LEU A 12 -38.69 -6.30 20.79
N VAL A 13 -38.55 -5.91 19.52
CA VAL A 13 -37.98 -6.80 18.49
C VAL A 13 -36.48 -6.83 18.70
N ALA A 14 -35.99 -7.91 19.31
CA ALA A 14 -34.57 -8.24 19.32
C ALA A 14 -34.15 -8.61 17.90
N VAL A 15 -33.51 -7.69 17.19
CA VAL A 15 -32.84 -7.98 15.93
C VAL A 15 -31.59 -8.78 16.27
N LEU A 16 -31.63 -10.09 16.05
CA LEU A 16 -30.42 -10.91 15.94
C LEU A 16 -29.66 -10.44 14.70
N VAL A 17 -28.59 -9.68 14.90
CA VAL A 17 -27.57 -9.49 13.86
C VAL A 17 -26.78 -10.80 13.80
N LEU A 18 -27.18 -11.67 12.88
CA LEU A 18 -26.33 -12.79 12.47
C LEU A 18 -25.06 -12.17 11.87
N GLY A 19 -23.95 -12.34 12.59
CA GLY A 19 -22.61 -12.02 12.11
C GLY A 19 -22.32 -12.84 10.88
N GLY A 20 -22.63 -12.28 9.71
CA GLY A 20 -22.03 -12.73 8.46
C GLY A 20 -20.56 -12.39 8.55
N CYS A 21 -19.71 -13.42 8.55
CA CYS A 21 -18.32 -13.28 8.15
C CYS A 21 -18.34 -12.70 6.74
N ALA A 22 -18.20 -11.37 6.63
CA ALA A 22 -17.96 -10.72 5.37
C ALA A 22 -16.67 -11.32 4.79
N ALA A 23 -16.77 -11.81 3.56
CA ALA A 23 -15.61 -12.25 2.81
C ALA A 23 -14.56 -11.13 2.81
N GLY A 24 -13.31 -11.53 3.08
CA GLY A 24 -12.22 -10.67 3.52
C GLY A 24 -12.07 -9.35 2.77
N GLU A 25 -12.17 -8.25 3.52
CA GLU A 25 -11.41 -7.06 3.18
C GLU A 25 -9.92 -7.44 3.29
N THR A 26 -9.23 -7.52 2.15
CA THR A 26 -7.78 -7.73 2.03
C THR A 26 -6.98 -6.50 2.50
N GLY A 27 -7.33 -5.96 3.67
CA GLY A 27 -6.78 -4.71 4.22
C GLY A 27 -6.61 -4.73 5.75
N GLY A 28 -6.57 -5.92 6.36
CA GLY A 28 -6.13 -6.08 7.74
C GLY A 28 -4.62 -5.84 7.81
N GLY A 29 -4.20 -4.60 8.03
CA GLY A 29 -2.78 -4.26 8.13
C GLY A 29 -2.03 -5.12 9.17
N GLY A 30 -0.70 -5.16 9.06
CA GLY A 30 0.17 -5.97 9.90
C GLY A 30 1.07 -6.92 9.11
N LEU A 31 1.83 -7.72 9.86
CA LEU A 31 2.72 -8.73 9.30
C LEU A 31 1.89 -9.82 8.61
N VAL A 32 2.23 -10.13 7.37
CA VAL A 32 1.64 -11.23 6.61
C VAL A 32 2.70 -12.26 6.23
N THR A 33 2.28 -13.51 6.12
CA THR A 33 3.07 -14.55 5.44
C THR A 33 2.62 -14.58 3.98
N PRO A 34 3.47 -14.17 3.02
CA PRO A 34 3.10 -14.21 1.61
C PRO A 34 2.74 -15.62 1.15
N ALA A 35 1.85 -15.72 0.18
CA ALA A 35 1.64 -16.97 -0.55
C ALA A 35 2.93 -17.41 -1.26
N SER A 36 2.97 -18.67 -1.71
CA SER A 36 4.15 -19.21 -2.41
C SER A 36 4.60 -18.27 -3.53
N PRO A 37 5.92 -18.01 -3.67
CA PRO A 37 6.45 -17.14 -4.69
C PRO A 37 6.04 -17.60 -6.09
N VAL A 38 5.91 -16.66 -7.01
CA VAL A 38 5.57 -16.94 -8.42
C VAL A 38 6.78 -16.67 -9.29
N LEU A 39 7.09 -17.63 -10.16
CA LEU A 39 8.15 -17.53 -11.17
C LEU A 39 7.58 -17.97 -12.52
N PRO A 40 8.06 -17.40 -13.64
CA PRO A 40 9.08 -16.35 -13.75
C PRO A 40 8.52 -14.92 -13.56
N SER A 41 9.42 -13.95 -13.35
CA SER A 41 9.11 -12.51 -13.53
C SER A 41 8.80 -12.23 -15.01
N PRO A 42 7.90 -11.27 -15.32
CA PRO A 42 7.65 -10.86 -16.72
C PRO A 42 8.87 -10.21 -17.38
N ASN A 43 9.87 -9.77 -16.62
CA ASN A 43 11.07 -9.13 -17.15
C ASN A 43 12.29 -10.08 -17.05
N PRO A 44 12.68 -10.75 -18.15
CA PRO A 44 13.81 -11.69 -18.14
C PRO A 44 15.17 -11.00 -17.91
N SER A 45 15.25 -9.69 -18.12
CA SER A 45 16.47 -8.89 -17.85
C SER A 45 16.53 -8.36 -16.41
N ALA A 46 15.45 -8.51 -15.63
CA ALA A 46 15.34 -8.09 -14.23
C ALA A 46 14.83 -9.26 -13.38
N LEU A 47 15.67 -10.30 -13.25
CA LEU A 47 15.32 -11.46 -12.44
C LEU A 47 15.15 -11.07 -10.96
N PRO A 48 14.14 -11.63 -10.26
CA PRO A 48 13.96 -11.39 -8.84
C PRO A 48 15.18 -11.79 -8.02
N VAL A 49 15.51 -10.96 -7.03
CA VAL A 49 16.45 -11.26 -5.96
C VAL A 49 15.65 -11.59 -4.71
N GLY A 50 15.80 -12.82 -4.21
CA GLY A 50 14.91 -13.36 -3.19
C GLY A 50 13.54 -13.73 -3.76
N ASP A 51 12.58 -13.91 -2.86
CA ASP A 51 11.23 -14.34 -3.18
C ASP A 51 10.36 -13.15 -3.61
N THR A 52 9.52 -13.38 -4.61
CA THR A 52 8.42 -12.47 -4.95
C THR A 52 7.34 -12.52 -3.86
N ILE A 53 6.72 -11.39 -3.58
CA ILE A 53 5.69 -11.22 -2.56
C ILE A 53 4.33 -11.06 -3.23
N ARG A 54 3.50 -12.08 -3.06
CA ARG A 54 2.07 -12.08 -3.43
C ARG A 54 1.28 -11.32 -2.38
N THR A 55 0.69 -10.19 -2.77
CA THR A 55 0.09 -9.21 -1.84
C THR A 55 -1.35 -9.51 -1.43
N GLY A 56 -2.02 -10.41 -2.14
CA GLY A 56 -3.47 -10.65 -2.05
C GLY A 56 -4.33 -9.52 -2.65
N VAL A 57 -3.73 -8.42 -3.12
CA VAL A 57 -4.47 -7.30 -3.71
C VAL A 57 -4.87 -7.66 -5.14
N MET A 58 -6.18 -7.76 -5.38
CA MET A 58 -6.74 -8.18 -6.65
C MET A 58 -7.25 -6.99 -7.48
N ASN A 59 -6.94 -6.99 -8.78
CA ASN A 59 -7.53 -6.10 -9.77
C ASN A 59 -7.79 -6.86 -11.08
N ALA A 60 -9.01 -6.75 -11.61
CA ALA A 60 -9.43 -7.43 -12.85
C ALA A 60 -9.05 -8.93 -12.91
N GLY A 61 -9.15 -9.63 -11.77
CA GLY A 61 -8.82 -11.06 -11.66
C GLY A 61 -7.33 -11.39 -11.59
N ARG A 62 -6.46 -10.40 -11.49
CA ARG A 62 -5.01 -10.54 -11.32
C ARG A 62 -4.59 -10.02 -9.96
N GLU A 63 -3.55 -10.63 -9.39
CA GLU A 63 -2.98 -10.24 -8.11
C GLU A 63 -1.74 -9.38 -8.29
N LEU A 64 -1.58 -8.34 -7.47
CA LEU A 64 -0.35 -7.57 -7.42
C LEU A 64 0.76 -8.40 -6.77
N VAL A 65 1.90 -8.46 -7.44
CA VAL A 65 3.12 -9.09 -6.96
C VAL A 65 4.22 -8.04 -6.88
N LEU A 66 4.90 -8.01 -5.74
CA LEU A 66 6.03 -7.12 -5.48
C LEU A 66 7.31 -7.93 -5.43
N TYR A 67 8.41 -7.41 -5.96
CA TYR A 67 9.69 -8.12 -5.97
C TYR A 67 10.85 -7.15 -6.02
N PHE A 68 12.03 -7.58 -5.55
CA PHE A 68 13.27 -6.85 -5.75
C PHE A 68 14.04 -7.41 -6.94
N TRP A 69 14.78 -6.57 -7.67
CA TRP A 69 15.71 -7.02 -8.72
C TRP A 69 16.99 -6.17 -8.74
N GLY A 70 18.01 -6.65 -9.47
CA GLY A 70 19.30 -5.97 -9.61
C GLY A 70 20.32 -6.38 -8.54
N SER A 71 21.61 -6.17 -8.82
CA SER A 71 22.71 -6.55 -7.92
C SER A 71 23.31 -5.32 -7.22
N GLY A 72 23.67 -5.47 -5.94
CA GLY A 72 24.32 -4.45 -5.12
C GLY A 72 23.39 -3.36 -4.55
N ARG A 73 22.45 -2.86 -5.36
CA ARG A 73 21.38 -1.94 -4.93
C ARG A 73 20.05 -2.44 -5.50
N PRO A 74 19.37 -3.37 -4.79
CA PRO A 74 18.13 -3.94 -5.28
C PRO A 74 17.06 -2.87 -5.42
N TYR A 75 16.33 -2.89 -6.52
CA TYR A 75 15.19 -2.02 -6.81
C TYR A 75 13.91 -2.78 -6.55
N LEU A 76 12.97 -2.17 -5.82
CA LEU A 76 11.61 -2.70 -5.73
C LEU A 76 10.93 -2.53 -7.09
N ASP A 77 10.11 -3.49 -7.48
CA ASP A 77 9.35 -3.46 -8.71
C ASP A 77 8.09 -4.31 -8.54
N GLU A 78 7.20 -4.22 -9.53
CA GLU A 78 5.86 -4.76 -9.43
C GLU A 78 5.36 -5.35 -10.74
N PHE A 79 4.48 -6.34 -10.64
CA PHE A 79 3.74 -6.87 -11.79
C PHE A 79 2.40 -7.47 -11.35
N TRP A 80 1.52 -7.75 -12.32
CA TRP A 80 0.26 -8.43 -12.09
C TRP A 80 0.37 -9.92 -12.47
N TYR A 81 -0.06 -10.81 -11.57
CA TYR A 81 -0.07 -12.26 -11.78
C TYR A 81 -1.50 -12.79 -11.89
N GLY A 82 -1.80 -13.55 -12.93
CA GLY A 82 -3.13 -14.13 -13.14
C GLY A 82 -3.08 -15.50 -13.82
N PRO A 83 -4.25 -16.02 -14.26
CA PRO A 83 -4.36 -17.32 -14.91
C PRO A 83 -3.45 -17.47 -16.15
N ASP A 84 -3.22 -16.38 -16.87
CA ASP A 84 -2.37 -16.35 -18.07
C ASP A 84 -0.88 -16.11 -17.75
N GLY A 85 -0.50 -16.12 -16.48
CA GLY A 85 0.85 -15.82 -16.01
C GLY A 85 1.09 -14.33 -15.70
N PRO A 86 2.37 -13.92 -15.59
CA PRO A 86 2.74 -12.55 -15.25
C PRO A 86 2.44 -11.60 -16.42
N ALA A 87 1.95 -10.41 -16.11
CA ALA A 87 1.76 -9.32 -17.06
C ALA A 87 2.40 -8.04 -16.54
N ALA A 88 3.03 -7.30 -17.47
CA ALA A 88 3.51 -5.95 -17.21
C ALA A 88 2.35 -5.00 -16.90
N VAL A 89 2.68 -3.91 -16.23
CA VAL A 89 1.76 -2.95 -15.64
C VAL A 89 1.43 -1.87 -16.67
N ASP A 90 0.15 -1.71 -17.05
CA ASP A 90 -0.37 -0.56 -17.82
C ASP A 90 -0.94 0.54 -16.91
N TYR A 91 -0.36 0.73 -15.73
CA TYR A 91 -0.85 1.65 -14.70
C TYR A 91 0.19 2.73 -14.41
N ARG A 92 -0.30 3.94 -14.08
CA ARG A 92 0.57 5.04 -13.66
C ARG A 92 1.13 4.71 -12.27
N VAL A 93 2.44 4.48 -12.21
CA VAL A 93 3.20 4.32 -10.98
C VAL A 93 3.99 5.60 -10.76
N THR A 94 3.77 6.24 -9.61
CA THR A 94 4.52 7.42 -9.20
C THR A 94 5.56 7.00 -8.19
N PHE A 95 6.83 7.09 -8.56
CA PHE A 95 7.94 6.99 -7.62
C PHE A 95 7.88 8.20 -6.69
N ALA A 96 7.84 7.95 -5.38
CA ALA A 96 7.75 8.98 -4.36
C ALA A 96 9.02 9.08 -3.49
N GLY A 97 10.09 8.35 -3.87
CA GLY A 97 11.36 8.36 -3.16
C GLY A 97 11.35 7.63 -1.81
N GLY A 98 12.52 7.52 -1.20
CA GLY A 98 12.71 7.20 0.21
C GLY A 98 13.61 8.29 0.80
N ASP A 99 13.16 8.98 1.83
CA ASP A 99 13.84 10.17 2.39
C ASP A 99 14.83 9.83 3.52
N GLY A 100 15.17 8.57 3.75
CA GLY A 100 16.06 8.20 4.85
C GLY A 100 16.61 6.78 4.84
N ARG A 101 17.34 6.46 5.91
CA ARG A 101 17.85 5.09 6.18
C ARG A 101 16.72 4.07 6.40
N LEU A 102 15.54 4.53 6.80
CA LEU A 102 14.39 3.72 7.19
C LEU A 102 13.52 3.36 5.98
N PHE A 103 12.84 4.33 5.35
CA PHE A 103 12.07 4.11 4.12
C PHE A 103 13.02 4.09 2.91
N LEU A 104 13.07 2.96 2.22
CA LEU A 104 13.96 2.71 1.09
C LEU A 104 13.32 3.03 -0.26
N ASP A 105 12.00 2.83 -0.36
CA ASP A 105 11.19 3.07 -1.55
C ASP A 105 9.75 3.35 -1.12
N LEU A 106 9.08 4.28 -1.80
CA LEU A 106 7.65 4.58 -1.67
C LEU A 106 7.09 4.83 -3.06
N ARG A 107 5.94 4.23 -3.36
CA ARG A 107 5.24 4.36 -4.64
C ARG A 107 3.74 4.38 -4.44
N GLU A 108 3.05 5.06 -5.35
CA GLU A 108 1.60 4.97 -5.51
C GLU A 108 1.28 4.39 -6.88
N MET A 109 0.35 3.44 -6.93
CA MET A 109 -0.28 2.94 -8.14
C MET A 109 -1.76 3.33 -8.16
N THR A 110 -2.19 3.98 -9.25
CA THR A 110 -3.62 4.23 -9.50
C THR A 110 -4.25 3.08 -10.26
N VAL A 111 -5.21 2.40 -9.64
CA VAL A 111 -5.85 1.19 -10.21
C VAL A 111 -7.20 1.50 -10.87
N GLY A 112 -7.79 2.67 -10.56
CA GLY A 112 -9.03 3.17 -11.16
C GLY A 112 -10.13 3.42 -10.13
N GLN A 113 -11.16 4.18 -10.52
CA GLN A 113 -12.32 4.51 -9.66
C GLN A 113 -11.95 5.08 -8.28
N GLY A 114 -10.85 5.85 -8.19
CA GLY A 114 -10.36 6.39 -6.92
C GLY A 114 -9.76 5.35 -5.97
N THR A 115 -9.44 4.15 -6.44
CA THR A 115 -8.68 3.13 -5.71
C THR A 115 -7.19 3.32 -5.98
N LEU A 116 -6.42 3.40 -4.90
CA LEU A 116 -4.98 3.62 -4.88
C LEU A 116 -4.31 2.51 -4.10
N ILE A 117 -3.15 2.07 -4.57
CA ILE A 117 -2.26 1.16 -3.84
C ILE A 117 -0.99 1.92 -3.52
N ASP A 118 -0.73 2.13 -2.24
CA ASP A 118 0.57 2.61 -1.79
C ASP A 118 1.41 1.41 -1.40
N PHE A 119 2.66 1.36 -1.87
CA PHE A 119 3.56 0.27 -1.58
C PHE A 119 5.01 0.77 -1.54
N GLY A 120 5.88 -0.04 -0.96
CA GLY A 120 7.27 0.37 -0.77
C GLY A 120 8.07 -0.60 0.07
N ALA A 121 9.23 -0.13 0.50
CA ALA A 121 10.13 -0.89 1.35
C ALA A 121 10.61 -0.06 2.52
N VAL A 122 10.72 -0.70 3.69
CA VAL A 122 11.19 -0.09 4.93
C VAL A 122 12.18 -1.02 5.63
N ARG A 123 13.25 -0.49 6.18
CA ARG A 123 14.25 -1.22 6.94
C ARG A 123 14.05 -1.00 8.43
N GLY A 124 14.11 -2.05 9.23
CA GLY A 124 14.09 -1.95 10.70
C GLY A 124 13.15 -2.97 11.36
N PRO A 125 13.04 -2.97 12.70
CA PRO A 125 12.19 -3.89 13.44
C PRO A 125 10.71 -3.48 13.35
N LEU A 126 10.13 -3.58 12.15
CA LEU A 126 8.77 -3.15 11.86
C LEU A 126 7.73 -4.08 12.52
N ASP A 127 6.79 -3.48 13.25
CA ASP A 127 5.63 -4.19 13.83
C ASP A 127 4.30 -3.61 13.32
N ARG A 128 4.28 -2.32 12.99
CA ARG A 128 3.10 -1.66 12.43
C ARG A 128 3.51 -0.56 11.46
N LEU A 129 2.79 -0.42 10.36
CA LEU A 129 2.92 0.68 9.40
C LEU A 129 1.56 1.26 9.09
N VAL A 130 1.45 2.59 9.10
CA VAL A 130 0.21 3.30 8.78
C VAL A 130 0.53 4.43 7.83
N CYS A 131 -0.28 4.63 6.79
CA CYS A 131 -0.21 5.81 5.95
C CYS A 131 -1.47 6.66 6.12
N ALA A 132 -1.27 7.92 6.50
CA ALA A 132 -2.31 8.91 6.70
C ALA A 132 -2.42 9.82 5.49
N ALA A 133 -3.59 9.85 4.88
CA ALA A 133 -3.97 10.74 3.78
C ALA A 133 -5.17 11.61 4.19
N ALA A 134 -5.66 12.45 3.27
CA ALA A 134 -6.76 13.38 3.54
C ALA A 134 -8.08 12.68 3.95
N ASP A 135 -8.30 11.44 3.50
CA ASP A 135 -9.50 10.65 3.75
C ASP A 135 -9.38 9.75 4.99
N GLY A 136 -8.19 9.66 5.60
CA GLY A 136 -7.98 8.91 6.84
C GLY A 136 -6.63 8.20 6.89
N ALA A 137 -6.48 7.36 7.93
CA ALA A 137 -5.29 6.54 8.13
C ALA A 137 -5.59 5.09 7.75
N THR A 138 -4.73 4.51 6.93
CA THR A 138 -4.83 3.11 6.48
C THR A 138 -3.63 2.32 6.99
N ALA A 139 -3.87 1.21 7.66
CA ALA A 139 -2.82 0.30 8.09
C ALA A 139 -2.30 -0.52 6.90
N ALA A 140 -0.99 -0.66 6.77
CA ALA A 140 -0.38 -1.45 5.71
C ALA A 140 -0.18 -2.91 6.12
N SER A 141 -0.36 -3.80 5.16
CA SER A 141 0.18 -5.16 5.23
C SER A 141 1.66 -5.13 4.87
N PHE A 142 2.46 -6.01 5.47
CA PHE A 142 3.89 -6.08 5.18
C PHE A 142 4.45 -7.47 5.37
N ALA A 143 5.55 -7.78 4.67
CA ALA A 143 6.27 -9.03 4.79
C ALA A 143 7.79 -8.79 4.72
N PRO A 144 8.61 -9.58 5.45
CA PRO A 144 10.05 -9.49 5.35
C PRO A 144 10.51 -9.95 3.96
N TRP A 145 11.50 -9.27 3.39
CA TRP A 145 12.14 -9.69 2.16
C TRP A 145 13.08 -10.87 2.43
N SER A 146 12.97 -11.94 1.65
CA SER A 146 13.71 -13.18 1.96
C SER A 146 15.23 -13.09 1.75
N ALA A 147 15.73 -12.11 0.98
CA ALA A 147 17.17 -11.92 0.84
C ALA A 147 17.79 -11.03 1.94
N ASP A 148 16.99 -10.16 2.58
CA ASP A 148 17.40 -9.35 3.73
C ASP A 148 16.20 -9.19 4.68
N PRO A 149 16.07 -10.05 5.71
CA PRO A 149 14.97 -10.00 6.68
C PRO A 149 14.90 -8.73 7.52
N THR A 150 15.88 -7.82 7.41
CA THR A 150 15.80 -6.50 8.04
C THR A 150 15.00 -5.50 7.20
N VAL A 151 14.67 -5.85 5.95
CA VAL A 151 13.85 -5.07 5.03
C VAL A 151 12.47 -5.71 4.93
N TYR A 152 11.44 -4.88 5.05
CA TYR A 152 10.05 -5.24 4.90
C TYR A 152 9.48 -4.55 3.67
N VAL A 153 8.80 -5.33 2.82
CA VAL A 153 7.96 -4.79 1.75
C VAL A 153 6.57 -4.60 2.32
N PHE A 154 5.98 -3.44 2.08
CA PHE A 154 4.64 -3.11 2.55
C PHE A 154 3.73 -2.70 1.40
N TRP A 155 2.43 -2.88 1.60
CA TRP A 155 1.38 -2.41 0.70
C TRP A 155 0.11 -2.09 1.49
N LEU A 156 -0.69 -1.18 0.96
CA LEU A 156 -2.02 -0.88 1.45
C LEU A 156 -2.92 -0.48 0.29
N VAL A 157 -4.22 -0.67 0.47
CA VAL A 157 -5.25 -0.21 -0.47
C VAL A 157 -6.04 0.89 0.22
N ARG A 158 -6.13 2.05 -0.41
CA ARG A 158 -6.95 3.17 0.08
C ARG A 158 -7.80 3.78 -1.02
N ARG A 159 -8.77 4.59 -0.60
CA ARG A 159 -9.49 5.48 -1.51
C ARG A 159 -8.79 6.84 -1.58
N GLY A 160 -9.21 7.67 -2.52
CA GLY A 160 -8.78 9.06 -2.57
C GLY A 160 -8.40 9.53 -3.97
N SER A 161 -7.64 10.62 -3.98
CA SER A 161 -7.06 11.20 -5.19
C SER A 161 -5.61 10.77 -5.34
N PRO A 162 -5.14 10.53 -6.57
CA PRO A 162 -3.72 10.25 -6.82
C PRO A 162 -2.82 11.37 -6.27
N LEU A 163 -1.55 11.05 -6.07
CA LEU A 163 -0.55 12.04 -5.67
C LEU A 163 -0.60 13.25 -6.61
N PRO A 164 -0.69 14.48 -6.08
CA PRO A 164 -0.77 15.66 -6.91
C PRO A 164 0.53 15.83 -7.70
N GLU A 165 0.38 16.29 -8.93
CA GLU A 165 1.53 16.57 -9.80
C GLU A 165 2.38 17.72 -9.22
N PRO A 166 3.70 17.67 -9.37
CA PRO A 166 4.56 18.80 -9.07
C PRO A 166 4.12 20.07 -9.82
N THR A 167 4.35 21.23 -9.22
CA THR A 167 4.11 22.53 -9.84
C THR A 167 5.30 22.94 -10.71
N PRO A 168 5.09 23.43 -11.95
CA PRO A 168 6.17 23.98 -12.75
C PRO A 168 6.64 25.31 -12.14
N VAL A 169 7.93 25.41 -11.82
CA VAL A 169 8.54 26.62 -11.23
C VAL A 169 9.54 27.30 -12.17
N GLY A 170 9.71 26.76 -13.37
CA GLY A 170 10.59 27.29 -14.40
C GLY A 170 10.83 26.26 -15.50
N GLU A 171 11.65 26.63 -16.49
CA GLU A 171 11.97 25.76 -17.61
C GLU A 171 12.64 24.45 -17.13
N GLY A 172 11.96 23.33 -17.34
CA GLY A 172 12.41 21.99 -16.92
C GLY A 172 12.47 21.77 -15.41
N ARG A 173 11.98 22.71 -14.60
CA ARG A 173 11.99 22.62 -13.13
C ARG A 173 10.58 22.44 -12.59
N TRP A 174 10.47 21.44 -11.74
CA TRP A 174 9.25 21.09 -11.05
C TRP A 174 9.53 21.17 -9.55
N GLU A 175 8.54 21.56 -8.77
CA GLU A 175 8.62 21.52 -7.32
C GLU A 175 7.38 20.79 -6.81
N PRO A 176 7.52 19.81 -5.91
CA PRO A 176 6.33 19.21 -5.34
C PRO A 176 5.59 20.24 -4.47
N LEU A 177 4.33 19.99 -4.18
CA LEU A 177 3.52 20.82 -3.28
C LEU A 177 4.07 20.80 -1.83
N SER A 178 3.43 21.58 -0.94
CA SER A 178 3.68 21.48 0.49
C SER A 178 3.36 20.08 1.01
N ASP A 179 4.06 19.65 2.07
CA ASP A 179 4.01 18.27 2.57
C ASP A 179 2.61 17.81 3.02
N GLU A 180 1.73 18.75 3.36
CA GLU A 180 0.34 18.50 3.76
C GLU A 180 -0.52 17.90 2.63
N HIS A 181 -0.09 18.02 1.38
CA HIS A 181 -0.77 17.43 0.23
C HIS A 181 -0.42 15.96 -0.02
N TYR A 182 0.59 15.42 0.68
CA TYR A 182 1.10 14.08 0.43
C TYR A 182 0.78 13.14 1.60
N PRO A 183 0.43 11.87 1.36
CA PRO A 183 0.26 10.89 2.44
C PRO A 183 1.51 10.78 3.31
N LEU A 184 1.35 10.68 4.64
CA LEU A 184 2.43 10.40 5.60
C LEU A 184 2.40 8.94 6.00
N CYS A 185 3.44 8.18 5.65
CA CYS A 185 3.64 6.84 6.17
C CYS A 185 4.51 6.88 7.43
N THR A 186 4.05 6.25 8.49
CA THR A 186 4.75 6.13 9.77
C THR A 186 4.94 4.66 10.12
N ALA A 187 6.18 4.29 10.40
CA ALA A 187 6.58 2.96 10.84
C ALA A 187 6.74 2.94 12.37
N TYR A 188 6.28 1.86 12.99
CA TYR A 188 6.33 1.66 14.44
C TYR A 188 6.98 0.31 14.78
N GLY A 189 7.73 0.29 15.88
CA GLY A 189 8.29 -0.93 16.46
C GLY A 189 7.31 -1.64 17.38
N GLY A 190 7.68 -2.84 17.85
CA GLY A 190 6.81 -3.68 18.69
C GLY A 190 6.51 -3.12 20.09
N ASP A 191 7.24 -2.09 20.53
CA ASP A 191 6.93 -1.32 21.74
C ASP A 191 5.95 -0.15 21.47
N GLY A 192 5.47 -0.03 20.24
CA GLY A 192 4.57 1.03 19.79
C GLY A 192 5.26 2.36 19.49
N ARG A 193 6.59 2.47 19.66
CA ARG A 193 7.32 3.71 19.35
C ARG A 193 7.44 3.92 17.86
N GLU A 194 7.36 5.18 17.44
CA GLU A 194 7.68 5.56 16.07
C GLU A 194 9.16 5.30 15.77
N LEU A 195 9.42 4.54 14.71
CA LEU A 195 10.74 4.32 14.14
C LEU A 195 11.13 5.45 13.19
N GLY A 196 10.14 6.02 12.52
CA GLY A 196 10.25 7.17 11.63
C GLY A 196 9.06 7.28 10.70
N SER A 197 9.04 8.36 9.94
CA SER A 197 7.98 8.66 8.98
C SER A 197 8.53 9.27 7.69
N SER A 198 7.81 9.08 6.60
CA SER A 198 8.15 9.58 5.26
C SER A 198 6.89 9.91 4.47
N ARG A 199 6.95 10.94 3.63
CA ARG A 199 5.83 11.35 2.77
C ARG A 199 5.90 10.66 1.41
N LEU A 200 4.75 10.21 0.90
CA LEU A 200 4.63 9.81 -0.51
C LEU A 200 4.66 11.05 -1.41
N LYS A 201 5.85 11.60 -1.64
CA LYS A 201 6.06 12.83 -2.40
C LYS A 201 6.79 12.53 -3.71
N PRO A 202 6.21 12.82 -4.90
CA PRO A 202 6.93 12.64 -6.15
C PRO A 202 8.25 13.44 -6.10
N PRO A 203 9.34 12.91 -6.68
CA PRO A 203 10.62 13.61 -6.68
C PRO A 203 10.45 14.98 -7.33
N GLY A 204 10.98 16.01 -6.69
CA GLY A 204 10.94 17.37 -7.21
C GLY A 204 11.69 17.54 -8.53
N ALA A 205 12.68 16.69 -8.82
CA ALA A 205 13.33 16.66 -10.12
C ALA A 205 13.91 15.27 -10.38
N GLU A 206 13.64 14.72 -11.57
CA GLU A 206 14.68 14.38 -12.56
C GLU A 206 14.05 13.77 -13.83
N GLN A 207 14.26 14.39 -15.00
CA GLN A 207 14.30 13.62 -16.24
C GLN A 207 15.37 14.15 -17.21
N LYS A 208 16.54 13.49 -17.12
CA LYS A 208 17.58 13.19 -18.14
C LYS A 208 18.18 14.31 -19.00
N GLY A 209 19.51 14.48 -18.89
CA GLY A 209 20.34 15.14 -19.90
C GLY A 209 21.80 15.34 -19.49
N GLY A 210 22.60 14.26 -19.49
CA GLY A 210 24.06 14.24 -19.37
C GLY A 210 24.60 12.87 -19.74
#